data_AF-A0A812X5H4-F1
#
_entry.id   AF-A0A812X5H4-F1
#
_cell.length_a   1.000
_cell.length_b   1.000
_cell.length_c   1.000
_cell.angle_alpha   90.00
_cell.angle_beta   90.00
_cell.angle_gamma   90.00
#
_symmetry.space_group_name_H-M   'P 1'
#
loop_
_entity.id
_entity.type
_entity.pdbx_description
1 polymer ?
#
loop_
_entity_poly.entity_id
_entity_poly.type
_entity_poly.pdbx_seq_one_letter_code
_entity_poly.pdbx_strand_id
1 'polypeptide(L)'
;MASFAPLRRSRGLALLVLSLPLCCFVSAWGTAHGGRSRVAYQARHAAAEPELASPAWEESAQVVLDIVEDSTKEDALDWLQAGYAWTAKSRRFWRKLRSPMPPEPEAVRRTARWLQDKGLAQKAWVRRFPEVLGLSVEDLEEGRSTAPSYLKSEDTYNKAIKSNPTLLGKNYDCLQEHESCQGRCSRCWNT
;
A
#
# COMPACT_ATOMS: atom_id res chain seq x y z
N MET A 1 5.91 -68.11 24.93
CA MET A 1 6.42 -69.46 24.63
C MET A 1 5.39 -70.19 23.78
N ALA A 2 5.85 -70.97 22.78
CA ALA A 2 5.10 -71.66 21.70
C ALA A 2 4.50 -70.70 20.64
N SER A 3 5.00 -70.54 19.40
CA SER A 3 5.62 -71.43 18.41
C SER A 3 4.69 -72.51 17.86
N PHE A 4 4.37 -72.38 16.56
CA PHE A 4 4.29 -73.40 15.49
C PHE A 4 3.16 -73.09 14.48
N ALA A 5 3.56 -72.57 13.31
CA ALA A 5 2.95 -72.96 12.02
C ALA A 5 3.31 -74.43 11.73
N PRO A 6 2.70 -75.18 10.75
CA PRO A 6 3.03 -74.95 9.33
C PRO A 6 2.04 -75.53 8.27
N LEU A 7 2.45 -75.38 6.99
CA LEU A 7 2.07 -76.14 5.77
C LEU A 7 0.77 -75.70 5.06
N ARG A 8 0.67 -75.59 3.72
CA ARG A 8 1.48 -76.19 2.64
C ARG A 8 1.13 -75.57 1.27
N ARG A 9 2.17 -75.50 0.42
CA ARG A 9 2.26 -75.68 -1.05
C ARG A 9 1.31 -74.91 -2.00
N SER A 10 1.66 -74.54 -3.23
CA SER A 10 2.89 -74.40 -4.05
C SER A 10 2.42 -74.40 -5.51
N ARG A 11 3.20 -73.74 -6.39
CA ARG A 11 3.29 -73.84 -7.88
C ARG A 11 2.65 -72.66 -8.61
N GLY A 12 3.31 -71.99 -9.56
CA GLY A 12 4.58 -72.30 -10.21
C GLY A 12 5.21 -71.10 -10.95
N LEU A 13 6.45 -71.35 -11.39
CA LEU A 13 7.40 -70.50 -12.10
C LEU A 13 6.88 -69.90 -13.42
N ALA A 14 7.41 -68.74 -13.82
CA ALA A 14 8.37 -68.63 -14.93
C ALA A 14 8.88 -67.19 -15.09
N LEU A 15 10.22 -67.07 -15.26
CA LEU A 15 10.96 -65.87 -15.63
C LEU A 15 10.59 -65.37 -17.02
N LEU A 16 10.68 -64.05 -17.23
CA LEU A 16 11.29 -63.49 -18.44
C LEU A 16 11.83 -62.08 -18.16
N VAL A 17 13.16 -62.01 -18.11
CA VAL A 17 13.99 -60.84 -18.36
C VAL A 17 13.73 -60.35 -19.78
N LEU A 18 13.64 -59.04 -20.02
CA LEU A 18 14.25 -58.36 -21.17
C LEU A 18 13.98 -56.84 -21.19
N SER A 19 15.07 -56.09 -21.30
CA SER A 19 15.23 -54.90 -22.14
C SER A 19 14.79 -53.52 -21.62
N LEU A 20 15.77 -52.78 -21.09
CA LEU A 20 15.90 -51.34 -21.30
C LEU A 20 16.06 -51.01 -22.79
N PRO A 21 15.60 -49.83 -23.22
CA PRO A 21 16.52 -48.92 -23.88
C PRO A 21 16.56 -47.54 -23.20
N LEU A 22 17.78 -47.03 -23.06
CA LEU A 22 18.05 -45.61 -22.85
C LEU A 22 17.36 -44.79 -23.95
N CYS A 23 16.47 -43.88 -23.55
CA CYS A 23 16.20 -42.66 -24.31
C CYS A 23 16.13 -41.49 -23.33
N CYS A 24 17.04 -40.55 -23.54
CA CYS A 24 17.21 -39.31 -22.84
C CYS A 24 15.87 -38.55 -22.67
N PHE A 25 15.39 -38.38 -21.43
CA PHE A 25 14.50 -37.26 -21.12
C PHE A 25 15.35 -36.17 -20.46
N VAL A 26 15.92 -35.36 -21.34
CA VAL A 26 16.53 -34.08 -21.01
C VAL A 26 15.48 -33.22 -20.32
N SER A 27 15.88 -32.67 -19.18
CA SER A 27 15.23 -31.61 -18.44
C SER A 27 14.71 -30.50 -19.36
N ALA A 28 13.38 -30.37 -19.45
CA ALA A 28 12.74 -29.15 -19.92
C ALA A 28 11.98 -28.53 -18.75
N TRP A 29 12.74 -27.92 -17.84
CA TRP A 29 12.26 -26.79 -17.06
C TRP A 29 11.93 -25.66 -18.04
N GLY A 30 10.70 -25.64 -18.54
CA GLY A 30 10.14 -24.55 -19.32
C GLY A 30 9.37 -23.60 -18.42
N THR A 31 10.08 -22.64 -17.83
CA THR A 31 9.55 -21.50 -17.09
C THR A 31 8.66 -20.62 -17.99
N ALA A 32 7.36 -20.90 -18.04
CA ALA A 32 6.36 -20.05 -18.68
C ALA A 32 5.52 -19.30 -17.63
N HIS A 33 6.16 -18.49 -16.78
CA HIS A 33 5.49 -17.57 -15.85
C HIS A 33 5.96 -16.11 -15.99
N GLY A 34 6.31 -15.67 -17.21
CA GLY A 34 6.74 -14.29 -17.49
C GLY A 34 5.73 -13.42 -18.27
N GLY A 35 4.75 -14.01 -18.97
CA GLY A 35 3.90 -13.26 -19.92
C GLY A 35 2.61 -12.68 -19.36
N ARG A 36 2.03 -13.28 -18.30
CA ARG A 36 0.74 -12.83 -17.74
C ARG A 36 0.82 -11.52 -16.96
N SER A 37 1.99 -11.17 -16.43
CA SER A 37 2.13 -9.96 -15.60
C SER A 37 2.14 -8.69 -16.44
N ARG A 38 2.78 -8.70 -17.62
CA ARG A 38 2.95 -7.48 -18.45
C ARG A 38 1.65 -7.07 -19.13
N VAL A 39 0.88 -8.03 -19.66
CA VAL A 39 -0.42 -7.77 -20.29
C VAL A 39 -1.46 -7.34 -19.26
N ALA A 40 -1.49 -7.96 -18.07
CA ALA A 40 -2.37 -7.53 -16.98
C ALA A 40 -1.96 -6.17 -16.39
N TYR A 41 -0.66 -5.87 -16.34
CA TYR A 41 -0.13 -4.57 -15.92
C TYR A 41 -0.50 -3.48 -16.93
N GLN A 42 -0.29 -3.72 -18.22
CA GLN A 42 -0.64 -2.79 -19.29
C GLN A 42 -2.15 -2.57 -19.38
N ALA A 43 -2.97 -3.61 -19.21
CA ALA A 43 -4.43 -3.48 -19.18
C ALA A 43 -4.93 -2.70 -17.95
N ARG A 44 -4.29 -2.86 -16.78
CA ARG A 44 -4.61 -2.08 -15.57
C ARG A 44 -4.20 -0.62 -15.71
N HIS A 45 -3.07 -0.34 -16.38
CA HIS A 45 -2.65 1.03 -16.69
C HIS A 45 -3.57 1.68 -17.74
N ALA A 46 -3.92 0.95 -18.80
CA ALA A 46 -4.84 1.44 -19.84
C ALA A 46 -6.27 1.67 -19.31
N ALA A 47 -6.72 0.89 -18.32
CA ALA A 47 -8.00 1.12 -17.65
C ALA A 47 -7.94 2.26 -16.61
N ALA A 48 -6.76 2.59 -16.08
CA ALA A 48 -6.57 3.72 -15.18
C ALA A 48 -6.56 5.07 -15.92
N GLU A 49 -6.01 5.13 -17.14
CA GLU A 49 -5.96 6.36 -17.95
C GLU A 49 -7.30 7.08 -18.14
N PRO A 50 -8.44 6.42 -18.45
CA PRO A 50 -9.72 7.11 -18.59
C PRO A 50 -10.29 7.62 -17.25
N GLU A 51 -10.00 6.96 -16.12
CA GLU A 51 -10.44 7.46 -14.81
C GLU A 51 -9.64 8.69 -14.35
N LEU A 52 -8.34 8.74 -14.69
CA LEU A 52 -7.45 9.88 -14.42
C LEU A 52 -7.79 11.12 -15.27
N ALA A 53 -8.49 10.96 -16.39
CA ALA A 53 -8.95 12.05 -17.25
C ALA A 53 -10.35 12.58 -16.90
N SER A 54 -10.94 12.14 -15.78
CA SER A 54 -12.25 12.63 -15.35
C SER A 54 -12.15 14.07 -14.80
N PRO A 55 -13.24 14.88 -14.90
CA PRO A 55 -13.23 16.27 -14.44
C PRO A 55 -12.86 16.43 -12.95
N ALA A 56 -13.16 15.41 -12.14
CA ALA A 56 -12.78 15.36 -10.73
C ALA A 56 -11.26 15.48 -10.51
N TRP A 57 -10.44 14.91 -11.39
CA TRP A 57 -8.97 15.03 -11.30
C TRP A 57 -8.49 16.42 -11.66
N GLU A 58 -9.06 17.01 -12.71
CA GLU A 58 -8.66 18.34 -13.15
C GLU A 58 -9.04 19.40 -12.12
N GLU A 59 -10.27 19.34 -11.59
CA GLU A 59 -10.72 20.22 -10.51
C GLU A 59 -9.90 20.05 -9.24
N SER A 60 -9.61 18.80 -8.83
CA SER A 60 -8.78 18.53 -7.66
C SER A 60 -7.34 19.00 -7.85
N ALA A 61 -6.77 18.82 -9.04
CA ALA A 61 -5.43 19.31 -9.35
C ALA A 61 -5.38 20.84 -9.32
N GLN A 62 -6.40 21.52 -9.84
CA GLN A 62 -6.51 22.98 -9.76
C GLN A 62 -6.55 23.46 -8.32
N VAL A 63 -7.31 22.79 -7.44
CA VAL A 63 -7.33 23.10 -6.01
C VAL A 63 -5.94 23.00 -5.37
N VAL A 64 -5.16 21.97 -5.74
CA VAL A 64 -3.78 21.82 -5.25
C VAL A 64 -2.89 22.94 -5.77
N LEU A 65 -2.99 23.29 -7.05
CA LEU A 65 -2.23 24.39 -7.66
C LEU A 65 -2.51 25.74 -7.02
N ASP A 66 -3.77 26.00 -6.67
CA ASP A 66 -4.20 27.27 -6.06
C ASP A 66 -3.70 27.46 -4.62
N ILE A 67 -3.41 26.36 -3.91
CA ILE A 67 -3.14 26.37 -2.46
C ILE A 67 -1.71 25.97 -2.13
N VAL A 68 -1.16 24.96 -2.81
CA VAL A 68 0.17 24.42 -2.52
C VAL A 68 1.23 25.19 -3.30
N GLU A 69 2.07 25.88 -2.56
CA GLU A 69 3.12 26.76 -3.09
C GLU A 69 4.09 25.99 -4.00
N ASP A 70 4.46 26.62 -5.12
CA ASP A 70 5.43 26.14 -6.13
C ASP A 70 5.10 24.78 -6.77
N SER A 71 3.85 24.31 -6.67
CA SER A 71 3.39 23.05 -7.28
C SER A 71 3.16 23.19 -8.79
N THR A 72 3.48 22.14 -9.54
CA THR A 72 3.10 22.02 -10.96
C THR A 72 1.91 21.09 -11.13
N LYS A 73 1.30 21.07 -12.33
CA LYS A 73 0.15 20.20 -12.60
C LYS A 73 0.53 18.72 -12.46
N GLU A 74 1.73 18.37 -12.87
CA GLU A 74 2.30 17.02 -12.73
C GLU A 74 2.46 16.64 -11.26
N ASP A 75 3.03 17.55 -10.44
CA ASP A 75 3.15 17.34 -9.00
C ASP A 75 1.78 17.08 -8.35
N ALA A 76 0.78 17.91 -8.69
CA ALA A 76 -0.57 17.80 -8.14
C ALA A 76 -1.21 16.45 -8.48
N LEU A 77 -1.12 16.02 -9.74
CA LEU A 77 -1.66 14.72 -10.18
C LEU A 77 -0.94 13.55 -9.49
N ASP A 78 0.39 13.61 -9.38
CA ASP A 78 1.17 12.59 -8.68
C ASP A 78 0.79 12.49 -7.20
N TRP A 79 0.60 13.62 -6.52
CA TRP A 79 0.21 13.64 -5.12
C TRP A 79 -1.22 13.16 -4.90
N LEU A 80 -2.16 13.51 -5.79
CA LEU A 80 -3.53 13.01 -5.75
C LEU A 80 -3.59 11.50 -6.00
N GLN A 81 -2.78 10.97 -6.92
CA GLN A 81 -2.66 9.52 -7.10
C GLN A 81 -2.18 8.81 -5.83
N ALA A 82 -1.27 9.42 -5.07
CA ALA A 82 -0.86 8.89 -3.78
C ALA A 82 -1.96 9.05 -2.71
N GLY A 83 -2.59 10.22 -2.59
CA GLY A 83 -3.70 10.48 -1.67
C GLY A 83 -4.87 9.51 -1.84
N TYR A 84 -5.16 9.11 -3.08
CA TYR A 84 -6.33 8.30 -3.41
C TYR A 84 -6.00 6.85 -3.81
N ALA A 85 -4.89 6.31 -3.30
CA ALA A 85 -4.54 4.89 -3.39
C ALA A 85 -4.25 4.34 -4.81
N TRP A 86 -3.99 5.18 -5.80
CA TRP A 86 -3.68 4.76 -7.17
C TRP A 86 -2.27 4.21 -7.36
N THR A 87 -1.31 4.65 -6.54
CA THR A 87 0.07 4.13 -6.59
C THR A 87 0.25 2.87 -5.75
N ALA A 88 1.27 2.07 -6.07
CA ALA A 88 1.60 0.88 -5.27
C ALA A 88 2.03 1.25 -3.84
N LYS A 89 2.73 2.38 -3.66
CA LYS A 89 3.17 2.88 -2.36
C LYS A 89 1.97 3.32 -1.52
N SER A 90 1.07 4.11 -2.10
CA SER A 90 -0.14 4.56 -1.40
C SER A 90 -1.05 3.41 -1.00
N ARG A 91 -1.19 2.36 -1.82
CA ARG A 91 -1.95 1.17 -1.40
C ARG A 91 -1.39 0.51 -0.15
N ARG A 92 -0.07 0.58 0.09
CA ARG A 92 0.53 0.07 1.33
C ARG A 92 0.20 0.96 2.53
N PHE A 93 0.17 2.27 2.33
CA PHE A 93 -0.27 3.23 3.35
C PHE A 93 -1.73 2.98 3.74
N TRP A 94 -2.62 2.91 2.74
CA TRP A 94 -4.06 2.71 2.94
C TRP A 94 -4.46 1.26 3.30
N ARG A 95 -3.57 0.28 3.09
CA ARG A 95 -3.83 -1.16 3.27
C ARG A 95 -5.17 -1.56 2.61
N LYS A 96 -6.09 -2.16 3.38
CA LYS A 96 -7.43 -2.60 2.91
C LYS A 96 -8.52 -1.55 3.11
N LEU A 97 -8.17 -0.37 3.62
CA LEU A 97 -9.17 0.63 4.05
C LEU A 97 -9.61 1.55 2.92
N ARG A 98 -8.78 1.66 1.88
CA ARG A 98 -9.11 2.43 0.70
C ARG A 98 -8.64 1.70 -0.56
N SER A 99 -9.55 1.52 -1.50
CA SER A 99 -9.25 1.14 -2.88
C SER A 99 -8.97 2.38 -3.73
N PRO A 100 -8.28 2.25 -4.88
CA PRO A 100 -8.18 3.33 -5.85
C PRO A 100 -9.57 3.92 -6.15
N MET A 101 -9.69 5.23 -6.03
CA MET A 101 -10.94 5.97 -6.29
C MET A 101 -10.61 7.38 -6.79
N PRO A 102 -11.48 8.02 -7.59
CA PRO A 102 -11.24 9.40 -8.00
C PRO A 102 -11.21 10.35 -6.79
N PRO A 103 -10.42 11.44 -6.86
CA PRO A 103 -10.41 12.46 -5.83
C PRO A 103 -11.73 13.21 -5.78
N GLU A 104 -12.07 13.73 -4.61
CA GLU A 104 -13.24 14.60 -4.42
C GLU A 104 -12.74 16.04 -4.24
N PRO A 105 -13.00 16.96 -5.19
CA PRO A 105 -12.41 18.29 -5.18
C PRO A 105 -12.63 19.07 -3.89
N GLU A 106 -13.82 18.98 -3.30
CA GLU A 106 -14.13 19.68 -2.05
C GLU A 106 -13.45 19.04 -0.83
N ALA A 107 -13.24 17.72 -0.82
CA ALA A 107 -12.44 17.08 0.22
C ALA A 107 -10.97 17.51 0.13
N VAL A 108 -10.40 17.50 -1.08
CA VAL A 108 -9.04 18.00 -1.35
C VAL A 108 -8.91 19.45 -0.91
N ARG A 109 -9.90 20.30 -1.22
CA ARG A 109 -9.91 21.73 -0.84
C ARG A 109 -9.87 21.92 0.66
N ARG A 110 -10.70 21.19 1.42
CA ARG A 110 -10.71 21.26 2.89
C ARG A 110 -9.34 20.88 3.46
N THR A 111 -8.77 19.78 2.99
CA THR A 111 -7.47 19.30 3.46
C THR A 111 -6.33 20.24 3.07
N ALA A 112 -6.31 20.75 1.83
CA ALA A 112 -5.30 21.69 1.37
C ALA A 112 -5.35 23.01 2.16
N ARG A 113 -6.54 23.55 2.44
CA ARG A 113 -6.71 24.74 3.29
C ARG A 113 -6.22 24.49 4.71
N TRP A 114 -6.54 23.34 5.29
CA TRP A 114 -6.02 22.97 6.61
C TRP A 114 -4.49 22.95 6.63
N LEU A 115 -3.84 22.42 5.57
CA LEU A 115 -2.39 22.46 5.43
C LEU A 115 -1.85 23.89 5.29
N GLN A 116 -2.55 24.75 4.56
CA GLN A 116 -2.20 26.15 4.39
C GLN A 116 -2.24 26.88 5.73
N ASP A 117 -3.30 26.71 6.52
CA ASP A 117 -3.46 27.33 7.84
C ASP A 117 -2.36 26.91 8.82
N LYS A 118 -1.84 25.68 8.69
CA LYS A 118 -0.72 25.17 9.49
C LYS A 118 0.67 25.51 8.91
N GLY A 119 0.74 26.20 7.77
CA GLY A 119 2.00 26.53 7.09
C GLY A 119 2.73 25.30 6.52
N LEU A 120 1.97 24.27 6.14
CA LEU A 120 2.43 22.98 5.61
C LEU A 120 2.16 22.82 4.11
N ALA A 121 1.39 23.73 3.48
CA ALA A 121 1.07 23.74 2.05
C ALA A 121 2.25 24.16 1.16
N GLN A 122 3.43 23.61 1.43
CA GLN A 122 4.65 23.83 0.67
C GLN A 122 4.94 22.59 -0.17
N LYS A 123 5.32 22.75 -1.45
CA LYS A 123 5.71 21.62 -2.32
C LYS A 123 6.70 20.66 -1.67
N ALA A 124 7.74 21.19 -1.03
CA ALA A 124 8.75 20.36 -0.36
C ALA A 124 8.18 19.52 0.78
N TRP A 125 7.13 20.01 1.46
CA TRP A 125 6.47 19.30 2.54
C TRP A 125 5.52 18.24 1.99
N VAL A 126 4.62 18.61 1.06
CA VAL A 126 3.62 17.69 0.47
C VAL A 126 4.31 16.56 -0.27
N ARG A 127 5.41 16.82 -0.99
CA ARG A 127 6.20 15.78 -1.67
C ARG A 127 6.70 14.67 -0.73
N ARG A 128 6.97 14.98 0.54
CA ARG A 128 7.43 13.98 1.53
C ARG A 128 6.31 13.07 2.00
N PHE A 129 5.08 13.56 2.02
CA PHE A 129 3.89 12.80 2.45
C PHE A 129 2.65 13.19 1.64
N PRO A 130 2.59 12.79 0.36
CA PRO A 130 1.49 13.17 -0.53
C PRO A 130 0.17 12.49 -0.16
N GLU A 131 0.23 11.36 0.57
CA GLU A 131 -0.96 10.65 1.05
C GLU A 131 -1.86 11.54 1.94
N VAL A 132 -1.31 12.62 2.50
CA VAL A 132 -2.05 13.63 3.28
C VAL A 132 -3.26 14.19 2.54
N LEU A 133 -3.18 14.37 1.21
CA LEU A 133 -4.27 14.97 0.42
C LEU A 133 -5.51 14.07 0.34
N GLY A 134 -5.35 12.78 0.67
CA GLY A 134 -6.47 11.86 0.79
C GLY A 134 -7.06 11.77 2.20
N LEU A 135 -6.42 12.35 3.22
CA LEU A 135 -6.97 12.34 4.58
C LEU A 135 -8.07 13.39 4.70
N SER A 136 -9.08 13.10 5.53
CA SER A 136 -10.06 14.12 5.90
C SER A 136 -9.52 15.03 7.00
N VAL A 137 -10.12 16.20 7.19
CA VAL A 137 -9.72 17.10 8.30
C VAL A 137 -9.96 16.43 9.65
N GLU A 138 -11.03 15.65 9.75
CA GLU A 138 -11.35 14.85 10.93
C GLU A 138 -10.27 13.81 11.20
N ASP A 139 -9.73 13.17 10.16
CA ASP A 139 -8.61 12.22 10.29
C ASP A 139 -7.35 12.90 10.85
N LEU A 140 -7.08 14.13 10.41
CA LEU A 140 -5.92 14.92 10.82
C LEU A 140 -6.04 15.38 12.29
N GLU A 141 -7.24 15.83 12.68
CA GLU A 141 -7.54 16.25 14.06
C GLU A 141 -7.65 15.06 15.02
N GLU A 142 -8.13 13.90 14.56
CA GLU A 142 -8.10 12.66 15.35
C GLU A 142 -6.65 12.28 15.71
N GLY A 143 -5.72 12.41 14.75
CA GLY A 143 -4.30 12.20 14.98
C GLY A 143 -3.68 13.17 16.01
N ARG A 144 -4.24 14.36 16.17
CA ARG A 144 -3.85 15.31 17.21
C ARG A 144 -4.23 14.81 18.60
N SER A 145 -5.39 14.17 18.74
CA SER A 145 -5.90 13.68 20.03
C SER A 145 -5.04 12.56 20.64
N THR A 146 -4.32 11.82 19.81
CA THR A 146 -3.43 10.73 20.23
C THR A 146 -2.01 11.22 20.60
N ALA A 147 -1.78 12.54 20.58
CA ALA A 147 -0.49 13.13 20.90
C ALA A 147 -0.09 12.97 22.38
N PRO A 148 1.18 12.66 22.66
CA PRO A 148 1.67 12.51 24.02
C PRO A 148 1.71 13.85 24.74
N SER A 149 1.79 13.79 26.08
CA SER A 149 1.77 14.97 26.96
C SER A 149 2.79 16.05 26.58
N TYR A 150 3.98 15.67 26.12
CA TYR A 150 5.04 16.59 25.72
C TYR A 150 4.79 17.32 24.38
N LEU A 151 3.79 16.89 23.60
CA LEU A 151 3.35 17.56 22.36
C LEU A 151 1.98 18.22 22.51
N LYS A 152 1.45 18.40 23.73
CA LYS A 152 0.11 18.96 23.95
C LYS A 152 -0.05 20.44 23.59
N SER A 153 1.03 21.22 23.57
CA SER A 153 0.96 22.58 23.04
C SER A 153 0.83 22.56 21.52
N GLU A 154 0.04 23.49 20.99
CA GLU A 154 -0.16 23.62 19.54
C GLU A 154 1.16 23.92 18.81
N ASP A 155 1.97 24.83 19.33
CA ASP A 155 3.26 25.19 18.74
C ASP A 155 4.22 24.01 18.62
N THR A 156 4.32 23.18 19.66
CA THR A 156 5.23 22.03 19.66
C THR A 156 4.73 20.94 18.72
N TYR A 157 3.41 20.73 18.67
CA TYR A 157 2.81 19.81 17.71
C TYR A 157 3.03 20.27 16.26
N ASN A 158 2.77 21.55 15.96
CA ASN A 158 2.97 22.13 14.63
C ASN A 158 4.43 22.02 14.19
N LYS A 159 5.39 22.25 15.11
CA LYS A 159 6.82 22.01 14.84
C LYS A 159 7.10 20.54 14.50
N ALA A 160 6.52 19.61 15.26
CA ALA A 160 6.74 18.17 15.06
C ALA A 160 6.19 17.68 13.71
N ILE A 161 4.97 18.08 13.31
CA ILE A 161 4.40 17.69 12.01
C ILE A 161 5.10 18.39 10.83
N LYS A 162 5.66 19.58 11.05
CA LYS A 162 6.48 20.28 10.05
C LYS A 162 7.78 19.52 9.75
N SER A 163 8.44 19.00 10.78
CA SER A 163 9.66 18.19 10.63
C SER A 163 9.35 16.78 10.12
N ASN A 164 8.33 16.13 10.68
CA ASN A 164 7.95 14.75 10.37
C ASN A 164 6.48 14.67 9.90
N PRO A 165 6.24 14.78 8.58
CA PRO A 165 4.89 14.72 7.99
C PRO A 165 4.11 13.43 8.28
N THR A 166 4.82 12.31 8.52
CA THR A 166 4.19 11.00 8.72
C THR A 166 3.40 10.89 10.03
N LEU A 167 3.60 11.84 10.95
CA LEU A 167 2.82 11.97 12.19
C LEU A 167 1.33 12.29 11.92
N LEU A 168 0.99 12.81 10.73
CA LEU A 168 -0.42 13.03 10.33
C LEU A 168 -1.08 11.77 9.76
N GLY A 169 -0.32 10.71 9.46
CA GLY A 169 -0.85 9.50 8.86
C GLY A 169 -1.65 8.64 9.84
N LYS A 170 -2.82 8.15 9.40
CA LYS A 170 -3.57 7.12 10.14
C LYS A 170 -2.81 5.80 10.15
N ASN A 171 -2.53 5.29 11.35
CA ASN A 171 -1.93 3.96 11.53
C ASN A 171 -2.98 2.98 12.02
N TYR A 172 -3.66 2.36 11.07
CA TYR A 172 -4.65 1.33 11.38
C TYR A 172 -4.05 0.00 11.84
N ASP A 173 -2.74 -0.10 12.04
CA ASP A 173 -2.10 -1.39 12.23
C ASP A 173 -0.87 -1.37 13.15
N CYS A 174 -1.11 -1.04 14.43
CA CYS A 174 -0.25 -1.54 15.51
C CYS A 174 -1.00 -2.55 16.40
N LEU A 175 -2.29 -2.76 16.14
CA LEU A 175 -3.18 -3.60 16.95
C LEU A 175 -3.57 -4.91 16.26
N GLN A 176 -3.45 -5.03 14.93
CA GLN A 176 -3.91 -6.22 14.20
C GLN A 176 -2.81 -7.30 14.06
N GLU A 177 -1.52 -6.94 14.10
CA GLU A 177 -0.41 -7.89 13.97
C GLU A 177 0.19 -8.38 15.31
N HIS A 178 0.17 -7.57 16.38
CA HIS A 178 0.71 -7.96 17.69
C HIS A 178 -0.09 -7.29 18.82
N GLU A 179 -0.60 -8.05 19.78
CA GLU A 179 -1.50 -7.63 20.88
C GLU A 179 -0.90 -6.63 21.90
N SER A 180 0.06 -5.77 21.51
CA SER A 180 0.65 -4.76 22.38
C SER A 180 1.02 -3.47 21.62
N CYS A 181 0.03 -2.61 21.38
CA CYS A 181 0.29 -1.22 21.03
C CYS A 181 0.73 -0.44 22.28
N GLN A 182 2.05 -0.36 22.54
CA GLN A 182 2.62 0.41 23.66
C GLN A 182 2.68 1.94 23.36
N GLY A 183 1.64 2.53 22.76
CA GLY A 183 1.57 3.97 22.40
C GLY A 183 2.08 4.35 20.99
N ARG A 184 1.79 3.52 19.97
CA ARG A 184 2.68 3.29 18.81
C ARG A 184 2.18 3.71 17.41
N CYS A 185 1.21 4.62 17.29
CA CYS A 185 0.60 4.89 15.99
C CYS A 185 -0.02 6.32 15.92
N SER A 186 -0.11 7.03 14.75
CA SER A 186 0.83 8.05 14.19
C SER A 186 2.34 7.85 14.47
N ARG A 187 2.72 6.59 14.37
CA ARG A 187 4.03 5.93 14.36
C ARG A 187 5.11 6.48 15.29
N CYS A 188 4.81 6.36 16.59
CA CYS A 188 5.69 6.54 17.73
C CYS A 188 6.37 7.91 17.70
N TRP A 189 5.70 8.92 18.27
CA TRP A 189 6.10 10.32 18.54
C TRP A 189 7.55 10.61 19.00
N ASN A 190 8.37 9.58 19.11
CA ASN A 190 9.77 9.52 19.49
C ASN A 190 10.72 9.26 18.31
N THR A 191 10.33 9.60 17.06
CA THR A 191 11.25 9.64 15.90
C THR A 191 11.65 11.06 15.55
#